data_AF-A0AAD7Z857-F1
#
_entry.id   AF-A0AAD7Z857-F1
#
_cell.length_a   1.000
_cell.length_b   1.000
_cell.length_c   1.000
_cell.angle_alpha   90.00
_cell.angle_beta   90.00
_cell.angle_gamma   90.00
#
_symmetry.space_group_name_H-M   'P 1'
#
loop_
_entity.id
_entity.type
_entity.pdbx_description
1 polymer ?
#
loop_
_entity_poly.entity_id
_entity_poly.type
_entity_poly.pdbx_seq_one_letter_code
_entity_poly.pdbx_strand_id
1 'polypeptide(L)'
;MNYSTVLIAALHHAEGDLTLDDRMASWMGSLAFMCEPLGSLSSGLLVQAFGRKGGLLLLSFPYLLVWVLISTAPNVTVLLAAHILSGVTVGLSEAPIVNYAGEIAQPHIRGTLTAFGCKSTPSISFCYSYVLGLFSH
;
A
#
# COMPACT_ATOMS: atom_id res chain seq x y z
N MET A 1 2.29 2.06 1.39
CA MET A 1 3.42 3.02 1.33
C MET A 1 3.97 3.43 2.70
N ASN A 2 3.14 3.68 3.73
CA ASN A 2 3.59 4.21 5.03
C ASN A 2 4.74 3.44 5.74
N TYR A 3 4.80 2.11 5.60
CA TYR A 3 5.87 1.34 6.25
C TYR A 3 7.23 1.48 5.56
N SER A 4 7.30 1.89 4.29
CA SER A 4 8.58 2.05 3.58
C SER A 4 9.39 3.21 4.15
N THR A 5 8.71 4.32 4.45
CA THR A 5 9.33 5.49 5.07
C THR A 5 9.83 5.18 6.47
N VAL A 6 9.05 4.42 7.25
CA VAL A 6 9.44 3.96 8.59
C VAL A 6 10.58 2.93 8.51
N LEU A 7 10.54 2.03 7.53
CA LEU A 7 11.54 0.98 7.33
C LEU A 7 12.88 1.56 6.87
N ILE A 8 12.87 2.54 5.97
CA ILE A 8 14.09 3.28 5.56
C ILE A 8 14.65 4.07 6.75
N ALA A 9 13.80 4.77 7.51
CA ALA A 9 14.25 5.51 8.69
C ALA A 9 14.83 4.59 9.78
N ALA A 10 14.20 3.44 10.04
CA ALA A 10 14.65 2.46 11.02
C ALA A 10 15.95 1.75 10.60
N LEU A 11 16.13 1.49 9.30
CA LEU A 11 17.32 0.82 8.77
C LEU A 11 18.52 1.76 8.59
N HIS A 12 18.30 3.06 8.42
CA HIS A 12 19.39 4.06 8.44
C HIS A 12 20.04 4.21 9.83
N HIS A 13 19.36 3.77 10.90
CA HIS A 13 19.86 3.82 12.29
C HIS A 13 20.35 2.46 12.83
N ALA A 14 20.22 1.37 12.05
CA ALA A 14 20.64 0.04 12.46
C ALA A 14 22.09 -0.24 12.01
N GLU A 15 23.05 -0.14 12.94
CA GLU A 15 24.42 -0.65 12.73
C GLU A 15 24.42 -2.20 12.78
N GLY A 16 24.31 -2.87 11.62
CA GLY A 16 24.37 -4.33 11.49
C GLY A 16 24.19 -4.84 10.05
N ASP A 17 24.25 -6.17 9.83
CA ASP A 17 24.26 -6.96 8.56
C ASP A 17 23.08 -6.71 7.57
N LEU A 18 22.25 -5.71 7.85
CA LEU A 18 21.12 -5.22 7.06
C LEU A 18 21.32 -3.76 6.63
N THR A 19 22.57 -3.32 6.45
CA THR A 19 22.87 -1.97 5.93
C THR A 19 22.18 -1.76 4.58
N LEU A 20 21.22 -0.85 4.57
CA LEU A 20 20.46 -0.48 3.38
C LEU A 20 21.34 0.44 2.53
N ASP A 21 21.75 -0.02 1.36
CA ASP A 21 22.50 0.80 0.40
C ASP A 21 21.60 1.95 -0.09
N ASP A 22 22.13 3.18 -0.15
CA ASP A 22 21.36 4.37 -0.56
C ASP A 22 20.69 4.21 -1.94
N ARG A 23 21.28 3.40 -2.82
CA ARG A 23 20.65 3.05 -4.11
C ARG A 23 19.39 2.22 -3.91
N MET A 24 19.39 1.25 -3.00
CA MET A 24 18.23 0.40 -2.72
C MET A 24 17.08 1.21 -2.11
N ALA A 25 17.37 2.17 -1.22
CA ALA A 25 16.37 3.10 -0.70
C ALA A 25 15.73 3.93 -1.83
N SER A 26 16.54 4.42 -2.76
CA SER A 26 16.06 5.16 -3.94
C SER A 26 15.18 4.28 -4.84
N TRP A 27 15.59 3.03 -5.09
CA TRP A 27 14.79 2.07 -5.86
C TRP A 27 13.48 1.72 -5.17
N MET A 28 13.43 1.61 -3.84
CA MET A 28 12.19 1.38 -3.08
C MET A 28 11.19 2.51 -3.31
N GLY A 29 11.65 3.76 -3.27
CA GLY A 29 10.81 4.92 -3.58
C GLY A 29 10.29 4.92 -5.02
N SER A 30 11.17 4.71 -6.00
CA SER A 30 10.80 4.76 -7.43
C SER A 30 9.90 3.61 -7.87
N LEU A 31 10.16 2.39 -7.42
CA LEU A 31 9.33 1.22 -7.76
C LEU A 31 7.91 1.35 -7.23
N ALA A 32 7.71 1.97 -6.06
CA ALA A 32 6.39 2.20 -5.50
C ALA A 32 5.51 3.04 -6.46
N PHE A 33 6.07 4.12 -7.01
CA PHE A 33 5.37 4.97 -7.97
C PHE A 33 5.10 4.30 -9.32
N MET A 34 5.94 3.34 -9.74
CA MET A 34 5.73 2.60 -10.99
C MET A 34 4.72 1.46 -10.84
N CYS A 35 4.73 0.75 -9.71
CA CYS A 35 3.90 -0.42 -9.47
C CYS A 35 2.44 -0.06 -9.14
N GLU A 36 2.20 1.10 -8.53
CA GLU A 36 0.87 1.56 -8.15
C GLU A 36 -0.10 1.79 -9.33
N PRO A 37 0.27 2.52 -10.41
CA PRO A 37 -0.60 2.66 -11.58
C PRO A 37 -0.80 1.33 -12.31
N LEU A 38 0.21 0.44 -12.33
CA LEU A 38 0.08 -0.90 -12.91
C LEU A 38 -0.90 -1.78 -12.11
N GLY A 39 -0.84 -1.71 -10.78
CA GLY A 39 -1.80 -2.34 -9.87
C GLY A 39 -3.21 -1.76 -10.04
N SER A 40 -3.33 -0.45 -10.21
CA SER A 40 -4.62 0.22 -10.43
C SER A 40 -5.25 -0.15 -11.78
N LEU A 41 -4.45 -0.21 -12.87
CA LEU A 41 -4.93 -0.66 -14.18
C LEU A 41 -5.44 -2.10 -14.15
N SER A 42 -4.72 -3.00 -13.49
CA SER A 42 -5.14 -4.40 -13.33
C SER A 42 -6.35 -4.57 -12.41
N SER A 43 -6.54 -3.66 -11.46
CA SER A 43 -7.69 -3.64 -10.55
C SER A 43 -9.03 -3.53 -11.28
N GLY A 44 -9.09 -2.71 -12.34
CA GLY A 44 -10.30 -2.49 -13.12
C GLY A 44 -10.79 -3.75 -13.84
N LEU A 45 -9.86 -4.58 -14.32
CA LEU A 45 -10.15 -5.87 -14.93
C LEU A 45 -10.58 -6.90 -13.88
N LEU A 46 -9.93 -6.90 -12.72
CA LEU A 46 -10.23 -7.83 -11.63
C LEU A 46 -11.62 -7.59 -11.01
N VAL A 47 -12.03 -6.33 -10.86
CA VAL A 47 -13.38 -5.97 -10.40
C VAL A 47 -14.46 -6.42 -11.39
N GLN A 48 -14.18 -6.34 -12.69
CA GLN A 48 -15.10 -6.82 -13.73
C GLN A 48 -15.16 -8.36 -13.78
N ALA A 49 -14.04 -9.05 -13.51
CA ALA A 49 -13.96 -10.50 -13.60
C ALA A 49 -14.49 -11.26 -12.36
N PHE A 50 -14.20 -10.78 -11.14
CA PHE A 50 -14.47 -11.53 -9.90
C PHE A 50 -15.70 -11.05 -9.10
N GLY A 51 -16.33 -9.95 -9.52
CA GLY A 51 -17.45 -9.35 -8.81
C GLY A 51 -17.03 -8.60 -7.52
N ARG A 52 -17.88 -7.67 -7.08
CA ARG A 52 -17.57 -6.68 -6.02
C ARG A 52 -17.21 -7.29 -4.66
N LYS A 53 -17.94 -8.31 -4.19
CA LYS A 53 -17.67 -8.97 -2.90
C LYS A 53 -16.51 -9.99 -2.98
N GLY A 54 -16.40 -10.69 -4.11
CA GLY A 54 -15.32 -11.65 -4.35
C GLY A 54 -13.95 -10.99 -4.42
N GLY A 55 -13.87 -9.83 -5.09
CA GLY A 55 -12.65 -9.02 -5.16
C GLY A 55 -12.14 -8.58 -3.79
N LEU A 56 -13.03 -8.12 -2.89
CA LEU A 56 -12.64 -7.72 -1.53
C LEU A 56 -12.07 -8.88 -0.70
N LEU A 57 -12.65 -10.08 -0.80
CA LEU A 57 -12.11 -11.27 -0.14
C LEU A 57 -10.80 -11.75 -0.77
N LEU A 58 -10.69 -11.68 -2.09
CA LEU A 58 -9.47 -12.04 -2.82
C LEU A 58 -8.31 -11.12 -2.44
N LEU A 59 -8.57 -9.83 -2.16
CA LEU A 59 -7.57 -8.83 -1.76
C LEU A 59 -6.99 -9.06 -0.37
N SER A 60 -7.70 -9.75 0.52
CA SER A 60 -7.17 -10.12 1.84
C SER A 60 -5.97 -11.07 1.73
N PHE A 61 -5.95 -11.96 0.73
CA PHE A 61 -4.85 -12.91 0.52
C PHE A 61 -3.51 -12.25 0.17
N PRO A 62 -3.39 -11.38 -0.85
CA PRO A 62 -2.15 -10.68 -1.13
C PRO A 62 -1.76 -9.72 0.00
N TYR A 63 -2.73 -9.16 0.74
CA TYR A 63 -2.42 -8.36 1.92
C TYR A 63 -1.74 -9.18 3.02
N LEU A 64 -2.27 -10.36 3.33
CA LEU A 64 -1.64 -11.29 4.26
C LEU A 64 -0.26 -11.74 3.77
N LEU A 65 -0.13 -12.03 2.48
CA LEU A 65 1.13 -12.46 1.89
C LEU A 65 2.21 -11.37 2.02
N VAL A 66 1.87 -10.10 1.77
CA VAL A 66 2.78 -8.96 1.96
C VAL A 66 3.24 -8.87 3.42
N TRP A 67 2.34 -8.96 4.39
CA TRP A 67 2.70 -8.90 5.82
C TRP A 67 3.61 -10.05 6.24
N VAL A 68 3.34 -11.26 5.75
CA VAL A 68 4.19 -12.44 6.01
C VAL A 68 5.57 -12.25 5.37
N LEU A 69 5.64 -11.73 4.14
CA LEU A 69 6.93 -11.46 3.49
C LEU A 69 7.75 -10.42 4.26
N ILE A 70 7.11 -9.38 4.80
CA ILE A 70 7.78 -8.36 5.62
C ILE A 70 8.24 -8.96 6.95
N SER A 71 7.43 -9.76 7.63
CA SER A 71 7.78 -10.34 8.93
C SER A 71 8.90 -11.36 8.86
N THR A 72 9.01 -12.07 7.74
CA THR A 72 9.95 -13.19 7.57
C THR A 72 11.18 -12.79 6.75
N ALA A 73 11.34 -11.50 6.44
CA ALA A 73 12.34 -11.03 5.48
C ALA A 73 13.78 -11.31 5.98
N PRO A 74 14.53 -12.22 5.31
CA PRO A 74 15.89 -12.54 5.70
C PRO A 74 16.93 -11.66 4.99
N ASN A 75 16.54 -10.95 3.92
CA ASN A 75 17.41 -10.16 3.06
C ASN A 75 16.68 -8.90 2.56
N VAL A 76 17.45 -7.84 2.27
CA VAL A 76 16.92 -6.56 1.72
C VAL A 76 16.18 -6.77 0.39
N THR A 77 16.60 -7.72 -0.44
CA THR A 77 15.92 -8.07 -1.70
C THR A 77 14.50 -8.61 -1.46
N VAL A 78 14.28 -9.34 -0.37
CA VAL A 78 12.94 -9.86 -0.02
C VAL A 78 12.05 -8.72 0.46
N LEU A 79 12.61 -7.75 1.20
CA LEU A 79 11.90 -6.51 1.54
C LEU A 79 11.50 -5.71 0.29
N LEU A 80 12.38 -5.61 -0.70
CA LEU A 80 12.09 -4.94 -1.97
C LEU A 80 10.96 -5.65 -2.74
N ALA A 81 11.00 -6.98 -2.83
CA ALA A 81 9.94 -7.77 -3.46
C ALA A 81 8.60 -7.64 -2.72
N ALA A 82 8.62 -7.68 -1.39
CA ALA A 82 7.45 -7.42 -0.56
C ALA A 82 6.88 -6.01 -0.79
N HIS A 83 7.77 -5.04 -1.06
CA HIS A 83 7.39 -3.66 -1.33
C HIS A 83 6.67 -3.49 -2.67
N ILE A 84 7.22 -4.08 -3.73
CA ILE A 84 6.59 -4.14 -5.05
C ILE A 84 5.20 -4.78 -4.93
N LEU A 85 5.12 -5.92 -4.25
CA LEU A 85 3.87 -6.64 -4.07
C LEU A 85 2.85 -5.82 -3.27
N SER A 86 3.27 -5.10 -2.24
CA SER A 86 2.41 -4.20 -1.49
C SER A 86 1.86 -3.07 -2.36
N GLY A 87 2.70 -2.45 -3.19
CA GLY A 87 2.26 -1.40 -4.12
C GLY A 87 1.21 -1.89 -5.10
N VAL A 88 1.43 -3.07 -5.70
CA VAL A 88 0.44 -3.70 -6.59
C VAL A 88 -0.85 -4.02 -5.84
N THR A 89 -0.76 -4.59 -4.64
CA THR A 89 -1.93 -4.98 -3.82
C THR A 89 -2.77 -3.76 -3.40
N VAL A 90 -2.13 -2.67 -3.00
CA VAL A 90 -2.80 -1.41 -2.65
C VAL A 90 -3.52 -0.83 -3.87
N GLY A 91 -2.84 -0.74 -5.02
CA GLY A 91 -3.45 -0.29 -6.28
C GLY A 91 -4.62 -1.18 -6.70
N LEU A 92 -4.53 -2.48 -6.44
CA LEU A 92 -5.59 -3.45 -6.71
C LEU A 92 -6.82 -3.26 -5.82
N SER A 93 -6.63 -2.76 -4.60
CA SER A 93 -7.68 -2.57 -3.60
C SER A 93 -8.50 -1.28 -3.76
N GLU A 94 -7.91 -0.23 -4.34
CA GLU A 94 -8.56 1.08 -4.51
C GLU A 94 -9.86 0.98 -5.34
N ALA A 95 -9.83 0.31 -6.50
CA ALA A 95 -11.00 0.23 -7.39
C ALA A 95 -12.22 -0.50 -6.80
N PRO A 96 -12.10 -1.69 -6.18
CA PRO A 96 -13.26 -2.35 -5.57
C PRO A 96 -13.82 -1.57 -4.38
N ILE A 97 -12.97 -0.87 -3.61
CA ILE A 97 -13.42 -0.02 -2.48
C ILE A 97 -14.26 1.15 -2.99
N VAL A 98 -13.75 1.89 -3.99
CA VAL A 98 -14.47 3.04 -4.58
C VAL A 98 -15.77 2.58 -5.25
N ASN A 99 -15.72 1.46 -5.97
CA ASN A 99 -16.92 0.88 -6.57
C ASN A 99 -17.90 0.49 -5.47
N TYR A 100 -17.54 -0.34 -4.50
CA TYR A 100 -18.44 -0.75 -3.42
C TYR A 100 -19.06 0.45 -2.69
N ALA A 101 -18.26 1.44 -2.31
CA ALA A 101 -18.76 2.69 -1.71
C ALA A 101 -19.80 3.39 -2.59
N GLY A 102 -19.56 3.43 -3.91
CA GLY A 102 -20.51 3.98 -4.87
C GLY A 102 -21.79 3.18 -5.08
N GLU A 103 -21.82 1.91 -4.68
CA GLU A 103 -23.01 1.03 -4.73
C GLU A 103 -23.92 1.23 -3.52
N ILE A 104 -23.33 1.44 -2.35
CA ILE A 104 -24.04 1.54 -1.08
C ILE A 104 -24.47 2.99 -0.82
N ALA A 105 -23.77 3.96 -1.41
CA ALA A 105 -24.07 5.38 -1.22
C ALA A 105 -25.29 5.81 -2.04
N GLN A 106 -26.24 6.47 -1.37
CA GLN A 106 -27.32 7.19 -2.03
C GLN A 106 -26.76 8.30 -2.94
N PRO A 107 -27.37 8.57 -4.11
CA PRO A 107 -26.81 9.46 -5.14
C PRO A 107 -26.51 10.89 -4.63
N HIS A 108 -27.20 11.34 -3.58
CA HIS A 108 -26.98 12.66 -2.97
C HIS A 108 -25.72 12.77 -2.08
N ILE A 109 -25.28 11.68 -1.44
CA ILE A 109 -24.15 11.67 -0.49
C ILE A 109 -22.91 10.94 -1.02
N ARG A 110 -22.98 10.41 -2.24
CA ARG A 110 -21.92 9.58 -2.86
C ARG A 110 -20.58 10.30 -2.97
N GLY A 111 -20.59 11.60 -3.30
CA GLY A 111 -19.37 12.42 -3.34
C GLY A 111 -18.75 12.59 -1.95
N THR A 112 -19.58 12.94 -0.96
CA THR A 112 -19.15 13.14 0.43
C THR A 112 -18.63 11.85 1.07
N LEU A 113 -19.33 10.73 0.91
CA LEU A 113 -18.91 9.45 1.48
C LEU A 113 -17.59 8.94 0.88
N THR A 114 -17.42 9.12 -0.44
CA THR A 114 -16.17 8.75 -1.11
C THR A 114 -15.01 9.68 -0.71
N ALA A 115 -15.29 10.99 -0.57
CA ALA A 115 -14.29 11.96 -0.13
C ALA A 115 -13.84 11.72 1.33
N PHE A 116 -14.77 11.54 2.26
CA PHE A 116 -14.46 11.28 3.66
C PHE A 116 -13.89 9.87 3.87
N GLY A 117 -14.57 8.82 3.39
CA GLY A 117 -14.16 7.45 3.67
C GLY A 117 -12.90 7.02 2.91
N CYS A 118 -12.87 7.24 1.59
CA CYS A 118 -11.85 6.68 0.73
C CYS A 118 -10.62 7.58 0.58
N LYS A 119 -10.80 8.90 0.49
CA LYS A 119 -9.69 9.84 0.21
C LYS A 119 -9.09 10.46 1.47
N SER A 120 -9.90 10.82 2.46
CA SER A 120 -9.37 11.53 3.65
C SER A 120 -8.60 10.61 4.62
N THR A 121 -9.06 9.37 4.80
CA THR A 121 -8.45 8.37 5.69
C THR A 121 -6.97 8.07 5.36
N PRO A 122 -6.60 7.77 4.09
CA PRO A 122 -5.19 7.53 3.76
C PRO A 122 -4.34 8.79 3.95
N SER A 123 -4.84 9.99 3.61
CA SER A 123 -4.10 11.25 3.81
C SER A 123 -3.79 11.51 5.30
N ILE A 124 -4.75 11.27 6.19
CA ILE A 124 -4.55 11.37 7.64
C ILE A 124 -3.52 10.35 8.11
N SER A 125 -3.58 9.13 7.57
CA SER A 125 -2.61 8.05 7.90
C SER A 125 -1.19 8.40 7.44
N PHE A 126 -1.03 9.03 6.28
CA PHE A 126 0.26 9.55 5.82
C PHE A 126 0.81 10.60 6.79
N CYS A 127 0.00 11.61 7.14
CA CYS A 127 0.40 12.62 8.12
C CYS A 127 0.84 12.00 9.45
N TYR A 128 0.10 11.02 9.94
CA TYR A 128 0.45 10.30 11.17
C TYR A 128 1.81 9.58 11.06
N SER A 129 2.07 8.91 9.92
CA SER A 129 3.34 8.23 9.69
C SER A 129 4.54 9.18 9.61
N TYR A 130 4.36 10.38 9.04
CA TYR A 130 5.40 11.41 9.03
C TYR A 130 5.69 11.96 10.43
N VAL A 131 4.64 12.18 11.24
CA VAL A 131 4.80 12.64 12.62
C VAL A 131 5.57 11.61 13.44
N LEU A 132 5.21 10.32 13.34
CA LEU A 132 5.97 9.26 14.02
C LEU A 132 7.41 9.15 13.52
N GLY A 133 7.64 9.29 12.21
CA GLY A 133 8.97 9.30 11.62
C GLY A 133 9.85 10.44 12.13
N LEU A 134 9.26 11.60 12.43
CA LEU A 134 9.96 12.73 13.04
C LEU A 134 10.39 12.41 14.49
N PHE A 135 9.56 11.70 15.25
CA PHE A 135 9.87 11.34 16.65
C PHE A 135 10.88 10.19 16.77
N SER A 136 11.12 9.43 15.71
CA SER A 136 12.12 8.35 15.67
C SER A 136 13.54 8.79 15.27
N HIS A 137 13.77 10.10 15.14
CA HIS A 137 15.06 10.73 14.83
C HIS A 137 15.51 11.65 15.97
#